data_AF-A0A8H3DXZ8-F1
#
_entry.id   AF-A0A8H3DXZ8-F1
#
_cell.length_a   1.000
_cell.length_b   1.000
_cell.length_c   1.000
_cell.angle_alpha   90.00
_cell.angle_beta   90.00
_cell.angle_gamma   90.00
#
_symmetry.space_group_name_H-M   'P 1'
#
loop_
_entity.id
_entity.type
_entity.pdbx_description
1 polymer ?
#
loop_
_entity_poly.entity_id
_entity_poly.type
_entity_poly.pdbx_seq_one_letter_code
_entity_poly.pdbx_strand_id
1 'polypeptide(L)'
;MDLAPALQNVNPALVEQIRIALRGLETLFNERAEARDRGDQAQVALIDDRIPPAMRRVGDAYPNEETRLHWYREADKVESAELEEKEHILLPLAKGLGILIAAPLALAFGIVGGAVFTAGSILCGVAFVVRGLGQVLTGATNPIIISRHNAFGMADAPPEYNANPPAEEQIRIELRALEALFEERRAARERNDPAQVAVIEERIAQTMRRVGDAYPNEETRQHWYRQAENLERATPEQREHILMPIAKGLGILIAAPLALAFGIVGGVVFAAGSILYGAGKVVVGLGTLLTGGWFRG
;
A
#
# COMPACT_ATOMS: atom_id res chain seq x y z
N MET A 1 -3.66 15.33 -19.02
CA MET A 1 -5.05 15.12 -18.56
C MET A 1 -5.12 15.68 -17.15
N ASP A 2 -5.73 16.85 -17.00
CA ASP A 2 -5.72 17.62 -15.76
C ASP A 2 -6.73 17.00 -14.79
N LEU A 3 -6.25 16.36 -13.72
CA LEU A 3 -7.08 15.67 -12.73
C LEU A 3 -7.69 16.65 -11.70
N ALA A 4 -7.24 17.91 -11.68
CA ALA A 4 -7.68 18.93 -10.73
C ALA A 4 -9.21 19.19 -10.69
N PRO A 5 -9.96 19.27 -11.80
CA PRO A 5 -11.41 19.55 -11.75
C PRO A 5 -12.25 18.35 -11.27
N ALA A 6 -11.73 17.12 -11.34
CA ALA A 6 -12.43 15.94 -10.81
C ALA A 6 -12.41 15.89 -9.26
N LEU A 7 -11.42 16.53 -8.63
CA LEU A 7 -11.24 16.52 -7.18
C LEU A 7 -12.18 17.48 -6.43
N GLN A 8 -12.76 18.47 -7.10
CA GLN A 8 -13.60 19.50 -6.47
C GLN A 8 -15.08 19.12 -6.33
N ASN A 9 -15.53 18.02 -6.95
CA ASN A 9 -16.95 17.65 -7.01
C ASN A 9 -17.29 16.36 -6.24
N VAL A 10 -16.53 16.01 -5.21
CA VAL A 10 -16.90 14.89 -4.34
C VAL A 10 -18.08 15.31 -3.46
N ASN A 11 -19.26 14.73 -3.71
CA ASN A 11 -20.47 15.03 -2.97
C ASN A 11 -20.28 14.66 -1.47
N PRO A 12 -20.30 15.63 -0.54
CA PRO A 12 -20.06 15.36 0.88
C PRO A 12 -21.10 14.43 1.49
N ALA A 13 -22.34 14.44 0.98
CA ALA A 13 -23.39 13.53 1.43
C ALA A 13 -23.07 12.07 1.08
N LEU A 14 -22.48 11.84 -0.10
CA LEU A 14 -22.05 10.51 -0.53
C LEU A 14 -20.92 9.97 0.35
N VAL A 15 -19.92 10.80 0.65
CA VAL A 15 -18.81 10.44 1.53
C VAL A 15 -19.32 10.05 2.92
N GLU A 16 -20.28 10.80 3.44
CA GLU A 16 -20.89 10.50 4.74
C GLU A 16 -21.70 9.20 4.70
N GLN A 17 -22.45 8.92 3.62
CA GLN A 17 -23.16 7.65 3.46
C GLN A 17 -22.22 6.44 3.46
N ILE A 18 -21.10 6.52 2.72
CA ILE A 18 -20.09 5.46 2.69
C ILE A 18 -19.49 5.27 4.08
N ARG A 19 -19.17 6.36 4.78
CA ARG A 19 -18.62 6.32 6.14
C ARG A 19 -19.57 5.65 7.13
N ILE A 20 -20.85 6.00 7.10
CA ILE A 20 -21.87 5.42 7.97
C ILE A 20 -22.00 3.91 7.71
N ALA A 21 -22.04 3.50 6.43
CA ALA A 21 -22.13 2.09 6.07
C ALA A 21 -20.90 1.28 6.53
N LEU A 22 -19.69 1.80 6.31
CA LEU A 22 -18.44 1.17 6.75
C LEU A 22 -18.36 1.03 8.27
N ARG A 23 -18.75 2.06 9.03
CA ARG A 23 -18.81 2.00 10.51
C ARG A 23 -19.81 0.96 11.02
N GLY A 24 -20.96 0.85 10.36
CA GLY A 24 -21.95 -0.17 10.68
C GLY A 24 -21.39 -1.59 10.49
N LEU A 25 -20.62 -1.80 9.43
CA LEU A 25 -19.94 -3.08 9.18
C LEU A 25 -18.80 -3.34 10.18
N GLU A 26 -17.99 -2.33 10.52
CA GLU A 26 -16.95 -2.42 11.55
C GLU A 26 -17.52 -2.80 12.93
N THR A 27 -18.66 -2.21 13.31
CA THR A 27 -19.32 -2.54 14.58
C THR A 27 -19.69 -4.02 14.66
N LEU A 28 -20.18 -4.61 13.57
CA LEU A 28 -20.47 -6.05 13.52
C LEU A 28 -19.21 -6.89 13.68
N PHE A 29 -18.09 -6.50 13.05
CA PHE A 29 -16.82 -7.22 13.22
C PHE A 29 -16.29 -7.14 14.65
N ASN A 30 -16.44 -6.00 15.32
CA ASN A 30 -16.05 -5.84 16.73
C ASN A 30 -16.97 -6.66 17.65
N GLU A 31 -18.29 -6.60 17.47
CA GLU A 31 -19.26 -7.42 18.21
C GLU A 31 -18.94 -8.92 18.04
N ARG A 32 -18.58 -9.34 16.82
CA ARG A 32 -18.20 -10.74 16.51
C ARG A 32 -16.94 -11.14 17.27
N ALA A 33 -15.91 -10.29 17.26
CA ALA A 33 -14.65 -10.55 17.96
C ALA A 33 -14.89 -10.68 19.47
N GLU A 34 -15.67 -9.79 20.07
CA GLU A 34 -16.03 -9.88 21.49
C GLU A 34 -16.83 -11.13 21.84
N ALA A 35 -17.82 -11.50 21.01
CA ALA A 35 -18.60 -12.73 21.20
C ALA A 35 -17.70 -13.96 21.14
N ARG A 36 -16.73 -13.97 20.22
CA ARG A 36 -15.73 -15.03 20.11
C ARG A 36 -14.82 -15.10 21.34
N ASP A 37 -14.33 -13.97 21.83
CA ASP A 37 -13.48 -13.91 23.02
C ASP A 37 -14.23 -14.41 24.28
N ARG A 38 -15.55 -14.25 24.32
CA ARG A 38 -16.43 -14.83 25.35
C ARG A 38 -16.72 -16.33 25.15
N GLY A 39 -16.36 -16.90 23.99
CA GLY A 39 -16.74 -18.26 23.61
C GLY A 39 -18.23 -18.44 23.28
N ASP A 40 -18.96 -17.36 23.03
CA ASP A 40 -20.40 -17.37 22.73
C ASP A 40 -20.65 -17.65 21.24
N GLN A 41 -20.63 -18.94 20.88
CA GLN A 41 -20.82 -19.39 19.50
C GLN A 41 -22.21 -19.05 18.94
N ALA A 42 -23.24 -18.99 19.79
CA ALA A 42 -24.59 -18.64 19.36
C ALA A 42 -24.66 -17.16 18.94
N GLN A 43 -23.99 -16.29 19.70
CA GLN A 43 -23.88 -14.87 19.35
C GLN A 43 -23.01 -14.66 18.10
N VAL A 44 -21.91 -15.40 17.94
CA VAL A 44 -21.09 -15.34 16.72
C VAL A 44 -21.92 -15.70 15.48
N ALA A 45 -22.69 -16.79 15.52
CA ALA A 45 -23.55 -17.20 14.42
C ALA A 45 -24.60 -16.13 14.06
N LEU A 46 -25.25 -15.54 15.07
CA LEU A 46 -26.21 -14.45 14.86
C LEU A 46 -25.57 -13.22 14.20
N ILE A 47 -24.33 -12.90 14.56
CA ILE A 47 -23.60 -11.76 13.98
C ILE A 47 -23.16 -12.09 12.55
N ASP A 48 -22.73 -13.32 12.28
CA ASP A 48 -22.35 -13.78 10.94
C ASP A 48 -23.48 -13.64 9.94
N ASP A 49 -24.74 -13.86 10.35
CA ASP A 49 -25.92 -13.63 9.51
C ASP A 49 -26.20 -12.14 9.22
N ARG A 50 -25.68 -11.23 10.06
CA ARG A 50 -25.84 -9.77 9.90
C ARG A 50 -24.76 -9.13 9.03
N ILE A 51 -23.63 -9.80 8.80
CA ILE A 51 -22.50 -9.28 8.03
C ILE A 51 -22.82 -9.12 6.53
N PRO A 52 -23.36 -10.12 5.80
CA PRO A 52 -23.64 -9.98 4.37
C PRO A 52 -24.61 -8.83 4.05
N PRO A 53 -25.74 -8.64 4.77
CA PRO A 53 -26.59 -7.46 4.58
C PRO A 53 -25.87 -6.13 4.83
N ALA A 54 -24.94 -6.08 5.81
CA ALA A 54 -24.14 -4.88 6.04
C ALA A 54 -23.14 -4.60 4.92
N MET A 55 -22.50 -5.64 4.36
CA MET A 55 -21.63 -5.53 3.19
C MET A 55 -22.38 -5.02 1.96
N ARG A 56 -23.62 -5.48 1.72
CA ARG A 56 -24.48 -4.96 0.64
C ARG A 56 -24.80 -3.47 0.82
N ARG A 57 -25.10 -3.03 2.06
CA ARG A 57 -25.29 -1.60 2.39
C ARG A 57 -24.04 -0.77 2.11
N VAL A 58 -22.84 -1.32 2.35
CA VAL A 58 -21.58 -0.67 1.94
C VAL A 58 -21.55 -0.54 0.42
N GLY A 59 -21.85 -1.61 -0.32
CA GLY A 59 -21.95 -1.60 -1.78
C GLY A 59 -22.93 -0.54 -2.32
N ASP A 60 -24.13 -0.44 -1.73
CA ASP A 60 -25.17 0.52 -2.12
C ASP A 60 -24.75 1.99 -1.92
N ALA A 61 -23.85 2.25 -0.98
CA ALA A 61 -23.33 3.59 -0.73
C ALA A 61 -22.32 4.05 -1.79
N TYR A 62 -21.75 3.14 -2.60
CA TYR A 62 -20.83 3.52 -3.67
C TYR A 62 -21.57 3.78 -4.99
N PRO A 63 -21.26 4.88 -5.70
CA PRO A 63 -21.88 5.18 -6.99
C PRO A 63 -21.31 4.33 -8.13
N ASN A 64 -20.11 3.75 -7.93
CA ASN A 64 -19.43 2.94 -8.92
C ASN A 64 -19.99 1.51 -8.91
N GLU A 65 -20.53 1.08 -10.05
CA GLU A 65 -21.17 -0.23 -10.20
C GLU A 65 -20.22 -1.40 -9.97
N GLU A 66 -18.96 -1.31 -10.42
CA GLU A 66 -17.95 -2.35 -10.22
C GLU A 66 -17.67 -2.57 -8.72
N THR A 67 -17.54 -1.48 -7.96
CA THR A 67 -17.32 -1.51 -6.50
C THR A 67 -18.53 -2.09 -5.78
N ARG A 68 -19.74 -1.68 -6.19
CA ARG A 68 -21.00 -2.23 -5.66
C ARG A 68 -21.08 -3.74 -5.91
N LEU A 69 -20.86 -4.20 -7.15
CA LEU A 69 -20.89 -5.62 -7.52
C LEU A 69 -19.83 -6.43 -6.79
N HIS A 70 -18.65 -5.85 -6.53
CA HIS A 70 -17.63 -6.50 -5.72
C HIS A 70 -18.11 -6.76 -4.29
N TRP A 71 -18.66 -5.75 -3.59
CA TRP A 71 -19.23 -5.92 -2.25
C TRP A 71 -20.35 -6.95 -2.21
N TYR A 72 -21.17 -7.01 -3.26
CA TYR A 72 -22.23 -8.00 -3.39
C TYR A 72 -21.67 -9.41 -3.53
N ARG A 73 -20.68 -9.60 -4.42
CA ARG A 73 -20.05 -10.91 -4.62
C ARG A 73 -19.38 -11.41 -3.34
N GLU A 74 -18.71 -10.53 -2.58
CA GLU A 74 -18.11 -10.90 -1.31
C GLU A 74 -19.16 -11.21 -0.23
N ALA A 75 -20.28 -10.47 -0.20
CA ALA A 75 -21.41 -10.78 0.66
C ALA A 75 -22.00 -12.17 0.34
N ASP A 76 -22.17 -12.49 -0.95
CA ASP A 76 -22.67 -13.78 -1.40
C ASP A 76 -21.71 -14.93 -1.03
N LYS A 77 -20.39 -14.72 -1.15
CA LYS A 77 -19.38 -15.68 -0.69
C LYS A 77 -19.51 -15.96 0.80
N VAL A 78 -19.57 -14.92 1.64
CA VAL A 78 -19.73 -15.05 3.09
C VAL A 78 -21.04 -15.74 3.45
N GLU A 79 -22.13 -15.45 2.73
CA GLU A 79 -23.43 -16.08 2.95
C GLU A 79 -23.41 -17.58 2.60
N SER A 80 -22.73 -17.96 1.51
CA SER A 80 -22.63 -19.34 1.04
C SER A 80 -21.57 -20.21 1.73
N ALA A 81 -20.58 -19.59 2.39
CA ALA A 81 -19.46 -20.29 3.00
C ALA A 81 -19.86 -21.08 4.26
N GLU A 82 -19.17 -22.19 4.51
CA GLU A 82 -19.29 -22.94 5.77
C GLU A 82 -18.64 -22.18 6.94
N LEU A 83 -18.98 -22.51 8.20
CA LEU A 83 -18.51 -21.77 9.38
C LEU A 83 -16.99 -21.61 9.45
N GLU A 84 -16.22 -22.65 9.12
CA GLU A 84 -14.75 -22.60 9.10
C GLU A 84 -14.24 -21.69 7.97
N GLU A 85 -14.85 -21.76 6.79
CA GLU A 85 -14.48 -20.92 5.64
C GLU A 85 -14.85 -19.45 5.86
N LYS A 86 -16.01 -19.18 6.49
CA LYS A 86 -16.41 -17.82 6.90
C LYS A 86 -15.33 -17.19 7.75
N GLU A 87 -14.69 -17.94 8.65
CA GLU A 87 -13.62 -17.39 9.48
C GLU A 87 -12.41 -16.92 8.66
N HIS A 88 -12.02 -17.72 7.67
CA HIS A 88 -10.93 -17.39 6.75
C HIS A 88 -11.23 -16.17 5.87
N ILE A 89 -12.51 -15.94 5.53
CA ILE A 89 -12.95 -14.80 4.71
C ILE A 89 -13.10 -13.54 5.57
N LEU A 90 -13.71 -13.66 6.76
CA LEU A 90 -14.07 -12.52 7.61
C LEU A 90 -12.87 -11.89 8.31
N LEU A 91 -11.85 -12.67 8.68
CA LEU A 91 -10.69 -12.16 9.40
C LEU A 91 -9.86 -11.16 8.56
N PRO A 92 -9.54 -11.42 7.27
CA PRO A 92 -8.91 -10.43 6.40
C PRO A 92 -9.78 -9.20 6.17
N LEU A 93 -11.09 -9.38 5.98
CA LEU A 93 -12.03 -8.27 5.75
C LEU A 93 -12.07 -7.31 6.95
N ALA A 94 -12.16 -7.83 8.18
CA ALA A 94 -12.13 -7.03 9.40
C ALA A 94 -10.85 -6.16 9.50
N LYS A 95 -9.70 -6.75 9.17
CA LYS A 95 -8.40 -6.04 9.16
C LYS A 95 -8.32 -4.97 8.07
N GLY A 96 -8.85 -5.24 6.88
CA GLY A 96 -8.87 -4.28 5.78
C GLY A 96 -9.78 -3.08 6.05
N LEU A 97 -10.90 -3.29 6.75
CA LEU A 97 -11.87 -2.24 7.09
C LEU A 97 -11.28 -1.13 7.97
N GLY A 98 -10.44 -1.47 8.96
CA GLY A 98 -9.79 -0.48 9.80
C GLY A 98 -8.94 0.52 9.01
N ILE A 99 -8.32 0.06 7.92
CA ILE A 99 -7.51 0.91 7.01
C ILE A 99 -8.41 1.85 6.19
N LEU A 100 -9.52 1.32 5.66
CA LEU A 100 -10.49 2.09 4.87
C LEU A 100 -11.16 3.21 5.67
N ILE A 101 -11.43 2.99 6.96
CA ILE A 101 -12.05 3.98 7.84
C ILE A 101 -11.04 5.05 8.27
N ALA A 102 -9.77 4.67 8.50
CA ALA A 102 -8.70 5.58 8.88
C ALA A 102 -8.20 6.48 7.73
N ALA A 103 -8.54 6.17 6.48
CA ALA A 103 -8.14 6.94 5.30
C ALA A 103 -9.35 7.48 4.51
N PRO A 104 -10.06 8.52 5.01
CA PRO A 104 -11.26 9.07 4.37
C PRO A 104 -11.06 9.53 2.92
N LEU A 105 -9.82 9.87 2.56
CA LEU A 105 -9.46 10.31 1.21
C LEU A 105 -9.38 9.15 0.21
N ALA A 106 -9.02 7.92 0.63
CA ALA A 106 -9.02 6.76 -0.27
C ALA A 106 -10.41 6.46 -0.88
N LEU A 107 -11.47 6.84 -0.15
CA LEU A 107 -12.87 6.76 -0.58
C LEU A 107 -13.23 7.81 -1.65
N ALA A 108 -12.57 8.97 -1.65
CA ALA A 108 -12.83 10.06 -2.58
C ALA A 108 -12.19 9.86 -3.96
N PHE A 109 -11.12 9.07 -4.05
CA PHE A 109 -10.31 8.94 -5.27
C PHE A 109 -10.66 7.75 -6.18
N GLY A 110 -11.69 6.95 -5.85
CA GLY A 110 -12.03 5.78 -6.67
C GLY A 110 -10.90 4.75 -6.79
N ILE A 111 -9.87 4.82 -5.92
CA ILE A 111 -8.79 3.83 -5.82
C ILE A 111 -9.33 2.65 -5.01
N VAL A 112 -10.39 2.02 -5.49
CA VAL A 112 -10.94 0.79 -4.90
C VAL A 112 -10.86 -0.38 -5.90
N GLY A 113 -10.56 -0.13 -7.17
CA GLY A 113 -10.48 -1.21 -8.18
C GLY A 113 -9.16 -1.99 -8.25
N GLY A 114 -8.00 -1.34 -8.10
CA GLY A 114 -6.74 -1.93 -8.62
C GLY A 114 -5.66 -2.34 -7.61
N ALA A 115 -5.51 -1.61 -6.50
CA ALA A 115 -4.27 -1.67 -5.71
C ALA A 115 -4.40 -2.25 -4.29
N VAL A 116 -5.62 -2.44 -3.77
CA VAL A 116 -5.81 -2.82 -2.36
C VAL A 116 -6.19 -4.30 -2.17
N PHE A 117 -6.59 -5.03 -3.21
CA PHE A 117 -7.30 -6.30 -3.01
C PHE A 117 -6.63 -7.55 -3.58
N THR A 118 -5.32 -7.70 -3.36
CA THR A 118 -4.74 -9.04 -3.19
C THR A 118 -4.66 -9.34 -1.69
N ALA A 119 -5.62 -10.13 -1.20
CA ALA A 119 -5.82 -10.53 0.20
C ALA A 119 -4.63 -11.26 0.88
N GLY A 120 -3.47 -11.36 0.24
CA GLY A 120 -2.23 -11.91 0.81
C GLY A 120 -1.17 -10.89 1.23
N SER A 121 -1.29 -9.61 0.88
CA SER A 121 -0.14 -8.68 0.94
C SER A 121 -0.14 -7.66 2.09
N ILE A 122 -1.23 -7.53 2.85
CA ILE A 122 -1.37 -6.48 3.90
C ILE A 122 -0.93 -6.98 5.29
N LEU A 123 -0.59 -8.26 5.45
CA LEU A 123 -0.40 -8.90 6.74
C LEU A 123 0.90 -8.56 7.50
N CYS A 124 1.79 -7.71 7.00
CA CYS A 124 3.05 -7.39 7.71
C CYS A 124 3.25 -5.92 8.13
N GLY A 125 2.33 -4.99 7.83
CA GLY A 125 2.52 -3.57 8.13
C GLY A 125 2.04 -3.06 9.49
N VAL A 126 1.17 -3.79 10.20
CA VAL A 126 0.29 -3.16 11.21
C VAL A 126 0.87 -3.13 12.64
N ALA A 127 2.03 -3.73 12.91
CA ALA A 127 2.63 -3.69 14.25
C ALA A 127 3.28 -2.33 14.62
N PHE A 128 3.50 -1.41 13.67
CA PHE A 128 4.34 -0.22 13.92
C PHE A 128 3.56 1.12 14.02
N VAL A 129 2.35 1.20 13.48
CA VAL A 129 1.56 2.45 13.43
C VAL A 129 1.02 2.86 14.81
N VAL A 130 0.80 1.90 15.72
CA VAL A 130 0.28 2.18 17.07
C VAL A 130 1.30 2.90 17.97
N ARG A 131 2.60 2.89 17.63
CA ARG A 131 3.64 3.54 18.44
C ARG A 131 3.98 4.98 18.00
N GLY A 132 3.64 5.36 16.78
CA GLY A 132 3.95 6.69 16.22
C GLY A 132 2.96 7.80 16.60
N LEU A 133 1.69 7.45 16.86
CA LEU A 133 0.65 8.45 17.14
C LEU A 133 0.74 9.11 18.52
N GLY A 134 1.62 8.63 19.41
CA GLY A 134 1.80 9.19 20.76
C GLY A 134 2.58 10.50 20.82
N GLN A 135 3.28 10.92 19.75
CA GLN A 135 4.19 12.08 19.78
C GLN A 135 3.70 13.34 19.05
N VAL A 136 2.54 13.30 18.37
CA VAL A 136 2.07 14.43 17.53
C VAL A 136 1.05 15.33 18.25
N LEU A 137 0.60 14.98 19.46
CA LEU A 137 -0.47 15.72 20.16
C LEU A 137 -0.01 16.88 21.08
N THR A 138 1.26 17.28 21.07
CA THR A 138 1.72 18.42 21.88
C THR A 138 2.75 19.27 21.15
N GLY A 139 2.35 20.42 20.58
CA GLY A 139 3.31 21.50 20.31
C GLY A 139 2.99 22.49 19.17
N ALA A 140 2.44 23.63 19.56
CA ALA A 140 2.67 25.00 19.07
C ALA A 140 2.39 25.38 17.59
N THR A 141 1.38 26.24 17.45
CA THR A 141 1.03 27.08 16.30
C THR A 141 2.07 28.18 16.01
N ASN A 142 2.37 28.43 14.74
CA ASN A 142 2.88 29.72 14.26
C ASN A 142 2.21 30.11 12.93
N PRO A 143 1.88 31.40 12.71
CA PRO A 143 1.08 31.84 11.57
C PRO A 143 1.92 32.06 10.30
N ILE A 144 1.36 31.64 9.17
CA ILE A 144 1.89 31.88 7.82
C ILE A 144 1.52 33.30 7.38
N ILE A 145 2.53 34.11 7.03
CA ILE A 145 2.37 35.42 6.39
C ILE A 145 2.14 35.20 4.88
N ILE A 146 0.97 35.61 4.37
CA ILE A 146 0.65 35.61 2.94
C ILE A 146 1.16 36.92 2.34
N SER A 147 2.20 36.85 1.50
CA SER A 147 2.58 37.96 0.61
C SER A 147 1.97 37.75 -0.77
N ARG A 148 1.14 38.73 -1.15
CA ARG A 148 0.50 38.95 -2.44
C ARG A 148 1.52 39.45 -3.46
N HIS A 149 1.56 38.90 -4.68
CA HIS A 149 2.02 39.60 -5.89
C HIS A 149 1.22 39.11 -7.11
N ASN A 150 0.66 40.06 -7.84
CA ASN A 150 0.06 39.88 -9.16
C ASN A 150 1.16 39.81 -10.23
N ALA A 151 0.99 38.99 -11.27
CA ALA A 151 1.46 39.32 -12.62
C ALA A 151 0.76 38.45 -13.68
N PHE A 152 0.37 39.11 -14.76
CA PHE A 152 -0.45 38.67 -15.88
C PHE A 152 0.49 38.49 -17.08
N GLY A 153 0.42 37.33 -17.77
CA GLY A 153 0.80 37.08 -19.16
C GLY A 153 2.23 37.38 -19.67
N MET A 154 2.94 36.35 -20.15
CA MET A 154 3.73 36.37 -21.40
C MET A 154 4.21 34.96 -21.81
N ALA A 155 4.40 34.80 -23.11
CA ALA A 155 4.73 33.59 -23.89
C ALA A 155 5.69 32.56 -23.27
N ASP A 156 5.41 31.28 -23.54
CA ASP A 156 6.19 30.10 -23.13
C ASP A 156 7.63 30.16 -23.65
N ALA A 157 8.52 30.72 -22.82
CA ALA A 157 9.95 30.46 -22.91
C ALA A 157 10.19 28.97 -22.61
N PRO A 158 11.15 28.31 -23.30
CA PRO A 158 11.57 26.95 -22.92
C PRO A 158 11.93 26.96 -21.43
N PRO A 159 11.46 25.97 -20.65
CA PRO A 159 11.62 25.97 -19.21
C PRO A 159 13.10 26.14 -18.85
N GLU A 160 13.40 27.11 -17.99
CA GLU A 160 14.75 27.33 -17.48
C GLU A 160 15.32 26.02 -16.95
N TYR A 161 16.47 25.61 -17.48
CA TYR A 161 17.21 24.47 -16.96
C TYR A 161 17.71 24.79 -15.55
N ASN A 162 16.99 24.29 -14.55
CA ASN A 162 17.42 24.36 -13.17
C ASN A 162 18.37 23.18 -12.88
N ALA A 163 19.64 23.50 -12.61
CA ALA A 163 20.67 22.50 -12.26
C ALA A 163 20.36 21.75 -10.94
N ASN A 164 19.48 22.29 -10.09
CA ASN A 164 19.02 21.69 -8.84
C ASN A 164 17.49 21.65 -8.80
N PRO A 165 16.85 20.62 -9.40
CA PRO A 165 15.41 20.48 -9.34
C PRO A 165 14.96 20.36 -7.87
N PRO A 166 13.73 20.80 -7.54
CA PRO A 166 13.17 20.55 -6.21
C PRO A 166 13.20 19.04 -5.90
N ALA A 167 13.35 18.67 -4.62
CA ALA A 167 13.50 17.28 -4.19
C ALA A 167 12.40 16.35 -4.76
N GLU A 168 11.16 16.85 -4.86
CA GLU A 168 10.06 16.10 -5.46
C GLU A 168 10.35 15.73 -6.93
N GLU A 169 10.86 16.65 -7.71
CA GLU A 169 11.17 16.41 -9.13
C GLU A 169 12.37 15.47 -9.27
N GLN A 170 13.38 15.57 -8.41
CA GLN A 170 14.49 14.62 -8.35
C GLN A 170 14.00 13.20 -8.08
N ILE A 171 13.11 13.03 -7.11
CA ILE A 171 12.48 11.73 -6.81
C ILE A 171 11.74 11.19 -8.03
N ARG A 172 10.95 12.02 -8.74
CA ARG A 172 10.22 11.59 -9.95
C ARG A 172 11.16 11.16 -11.07
N ILE A 173 12.26 11.89 -11.28
CA ILE A 173 13.27 11.57 -12.28
C ILE A 173 13.86 10.18 -11.99
N GLU A 174 14.30 9.93 -10.75
CA GLU A 174 14.89 8.64 -10.39
C GLU A 174 13.88 7.49 -10.41
N LEU A 175 12.62 7.72 -10.01
CA LEU A 175 11.56 6.70 -10.11
C LEU A 175 11.24 6.34 -11.56
N ARG A 176 11.23 7.30 -12.48
CA ARG A 176 11.05 7.04 -13.92
C ARG A 176 12.25 6.30 -14.52
N ALA A 177 13.46 6.63 -14.10
CA ALA A 177 14.65 5.90 -14.51
C ALA A 177 14.58 4.44 -14.05
N LEU A 178 14.07 4.20 -12.83
CA LEU A 178 13.84 2.87 -12.30
C LEU A 178 12.77 2.11 -13.09
N GLU A 179 11.64 2.75 -13.41
CA GLU A 179 10.58 2.18 -14.28
C GLU A 179 11.12 1.76 -15.65
N ALA A 180 11.92 2.61 -16.30
CA ALA A 180 12.54 2.29 -17.59
C ALA A 180 13.42 1.03 -17.52
N LEU A 181 14.17 0.84 -16.42
CA LEU A 181 14.97 -0.38 -16.22
C LEU A 181 14.12 -1.63 -16.04
N PHE A 182 12.93 -1.53 -15.42
CA PHE A 182 12.00 -2.66 -15.32
C PHE A 182 11.47 -3.06 -16.71
N GLU A 183 11.16 -2.10 -17.57
CA GLU A 183 10.76 -2.37 -18.96
C GLU A 183 11.91 -2.94 -19.80
N GLU A 184 13.14 -2.41 -19.67
CA GLU A 184 14.34 -2.97 -20.30
C GLU A 184 14.56 -4.43 -19.86
N ARG A 185 14.41 -4.72 -18.56
CA ARG A 185 14.54 -6.08 -18.01
C ARG A 185 13.50 -7.01 -18.61
N ARG A 186 12.24 -6.56 -18.68
CA ARG A 186 11.14 -7.32 -19.27
C ARG A 186 11.45 -7.67 -20.73
N ALA A 187 11.85 -6.70 -21.53
CA ALA A 187 12.23 -6.92 -22.93
C ALA A 187 13.43 -7.86 -23.09
N ALA A 188 14.44 -7.78 -22.21
CA ALA A 188 15.56 -8.72 -22.19
C ALA A 188 15.13 -10.16 -21.89
N ARG A 189 14.17 -10.36 -20.96
CA ARG A 189 13.60 -11.68 -20.67
C ARG A 189 12.79 -12.23 -21.83
N GLU A 190 11.98 -11.39 -22.49
CA GLU A 190 11.22 -11.79 -23.68
C GLU A 190 12.14 -12.25 -24.83
N ARG A 191 13.36 -11.70 -24.90
CA ARG A 191 14.41 -12.12 -25.85
C ARG A 191 15.24 -13.33 -25.38
N ASN A 192 14.98 -13.88 -24.19
CA ASN A 192 15.77 -14.93 -23.55
C ASN A 192 17.27 -14.60 -23.45
N ASP A 193 17.60 -13.36 -23.08
CA ASP A 193 18.98 -12.89 -22.91
C ASP A 193 19.33 -12.76 -21.41
N PRO A 194 19.78 -13.84 -20.75
CA PRO A 194 20.06 -13.84 -19.31
C PRO A 194 21.26 -12.96 -18.94
N ALA A 195 22.23 -12.78 -19.85
CA ALA A 195 23.39 -11.92 -19.61
C ALA A 195 22.94 -10.45 -19.52
N GLN A 196 22.09 -10.02 -20.45
CA GLN A 196 21.53 -8.68 -20.43
C GLN A 196 20.62 -8.45 -19.22
N VAL A 197 19.83 -9.45 -18.81
CA VAL A 197 19.00 -9.38 -17.59
C VAL A 197 19.87 -9.12 -16.36
N ALA A 198 20.98 -9.85 -16.19
CA ALA A 198 21.87 -9.67 -15.05
C ALA A 198 22.47 -8.26 -14.97
N VAL A 199 22.90 -7.70 -16.11
CA VAL A 199 23.41 -6.32 -16.20
C VAL A 199 22.33 -5.30 -15.84
N ILE A 200 21.09 -5.50 -16.29
CA ILE A 200 19.98 -4.60 -15.98
C ILE A 200 19.62 -4.68 -14.49
N GLU A 201 19.62 -5.87 -13.89
CA GLU A 201 19.34 -6.04 -12.45
C GLU A 201 20.36 -5.31 -11.56
N GLU A 202 21.63 -5.27 -11.95
CA GLU A 202 22.64 -4.47 -11.25
C GLU A 202 22.32 -2.96 -11.36
N ARG A 203 21.95 -2.48 -12.56
CA ARG A 203 21.52 -1.09 -12.78
C ARG A 203 20.26 -0.74 -11.99
N ILE A 204 19.33 -1.70 -11.80
CA ILE A 204 18.15 -1.54 -10.95
C ILE A 204 18.59 -1.28 -9.50
N ALA A 205 19.47 -2.12 -8.94
CA ALA A 205 19.98 -1.94 -7.58
C ALA A 205 20.67 -0.58 -7.39
N GLN A 206 21.49 -0.15 -8.34
CA GLN A 206 22.14 1.17 -8.33
C GLN A 206 21.11 2.31 -8.37
N THR A 207 20.10 2.21 -9.24
CA THR A 207 19.06 3.24 -9.36
C THR A 207 18.18 3.30 -8.12
N MET A 208 17.91 2.17 -7.46
CA MET A 208 17.21 2.15 -6.16
C MET A 208 17.96 2.95 -5.09
N ARG A 209 19.30 2.90 -5.06
CA ARG A 209 20.08 3.76 -4.14
C ARG A 209 19.93 5.24 -4.47
N ARG A 210 20.00 5.60 -5.76
CA ARG A 210 19.78 7.00 -6.21
C ARG A 210 18.39 7.51 -5.86
N VAL A 211 17.36 6.67 -6.00
CA VAL A 211 16.00 6.99 -5.51
C VAL A 211 16.07 7.30 -4.01
N GLY A 212 16.74 6.47 -3.22
CA GLY A 212 16.97 6.73 -1.78
C GLY A 212 17.69 8.05 -1.50
N ASP A 213 18.71 8.40 -2.29
CA ASP A 213 19.48 9.65 -2.13
C ASP A 213 18.64 10.90 -2.40
N ALA A 214 17.70 10.82 -3.34
CA ALA A 214 16.78 11.89 -3.65
C ALA A 214 15.76 12.16 -2.51
N TYR A 215 15.55 11.19 -1.60
CA TYR A 215 14.67 11.38 -0.44
C TYR A 215 15.35 12.17 0.68
N PRO A 216 14.69 13.21 1.23
CA PRO A 216 15.20 13.95 2.39
C PRO A 216 15.03 13.18 3.71
N ASN A 217 14.08 12.24 3.76
CA ASN A 217 13.79 11.43 4.94
C ASN A 217 14.75 10.22 5.02
N GLU A 218 15.50 10.13 6.12
CA GLU A 218 16.50 9.08 6.32
C GLU A 218 15.91 7.66 6.38
N GLU A 219 14.73 7.48 6.97
CA GLU A 219 14.08 6.17 7.05
C GLU A 219 13.73 5.62 5.65
N THR A 220 13.22 6.49 4.78
CA THR A 220 12.86 6.17 3.39
C THR A 220 14.12 5.87 2.57
N ARG A 221 15.17 6.66 2.75
CA ARG A 221 16.49 6.40 2.14
C ARG A 221 17.02 5.02 2.55
N GLN A 222 17.06 4.73 3.86
CA GLN A 222 17.52 3.44 4.39
C GLN A 222 16.64 2.27 3.92
N HIS A 223 15.35 2.50 3.68
CA HIS A 223 14.48 1.50 3.08
C HIS A 223 14.94 1.13 1.66
N TRP A 224 15.11 2.12 0.79
CA TRP A 224 15.58 1.90 -0.58
C TRP A 224 16.96 1.25 -0.63
N TYR A 225 17.86 1.66 0.25
CA TYR A 225 19.19 1.07 0.38
C TYR A 225 19.14 -0.42 0.77
N ARG A 226 18.34 -0.78 1.78
CA ARG A 226 18.15 -2.19 2.16
C ARG A 226 17.53 -3.01 1.04
N GLN A 227 16.59 -2.46 0.29
CA GLN A 227 15.98 -3.16 -0.85
C GLN A 227 17.00 -3.40 -1.97
N ALA A 228 17.86 -2.41 -2.27
CA ALA A 228 18.96 -2.58 -3.24
C ALA A 228 19.96 -3.66 -2.78
N GLU A 229 20.36 -3.63 -1.51
CA GLU A 229 21.27 -4.62 -0.92
C GLU A 229 20.68 -6.04 -0.92
N ASN A 230 19.39 -6.17 -0.60
CA ASN A 230 18.68 -7.45 -0.68
C ASN A 230 18.63 -7.99 -2.10
N LEU A 231 18.43 -7.12 -3.10
CA LEU A 231 18.39 -7.51 -4.51
C LEU A 231 19.75 -8.04 -4.98
N GLU A 232 20.84 -7.38 -4.60
CA GLU A 232 22.20 -7.80 -4.96
C GLU A 232 22.57 -9.16 -4.37
N ARG A 233 22.15 -9.42 -3.13
CA ARG A 233 22.41 -10.68 -2.43
C ARG A 233 21.48 -11.83 -2.84
N ALA A 234 20.36 -11.54 -3.49
CA ALA A 234 19.35 -12.52 -3.84
C ALA A 234 19.80 -13.44 -5.00
N THR A 235 19.40 -14.71 -4.93
CA THR A 235 19.52 -15.65 -6.07
C THR A 235 18.62 -15.21 -7.23
N PRO A 236 18.86 -15.66 -8.48
CA PRO A 236 18.04 -15.30 -9.63
C PRO A 236 16.52 -15.52 -9.41
N GLU A 237 16.13 -16.59 -8.73
CA GLU A 237 14.73 -16.90 -8.41
C GLU A 237 14.18 -15.93 -7.36
N GLN A 238 14.97 -15.63 -6.32
CA GLN A 238 14.59 -14.67 -5.28
C GLN A 238 14.44 -13.26 -5.84
N ARG A 239 15.32 -12.84 -6.76
CA ARG A 239 15.26 -11.52 -7.40
C ARG A 239 13.90 -11.28 -8.05
N GLU A 240 13.32 -12.28 -8.68
CA GLU A 240 11.99 -12.15 -9.29
C GLU A 240 10.91 -11.81 -8.26
N HIS A 241 10.95 -12.48 -7.10
CA HIS A 241 10.01 -12.24 -6.02
C HIS A 241 10.20 -10.86 -5.37
N ILE A 242 11.41 -10.32 -5.39
CA ILE A 242 11.72 -8.97 -4.90
C ILE A 242 11.27 -7.90 -5.90
N LEU A 243 11.58 -8.12 -7.17
CA LEU A 243 11.38 -7.14 -8.25
C LEU A 243 9.91 -6.98 -8.64
N MET A 244 9.13 -8.05 -8.63
CA MET A 244 7.74 -8.01 -9.10
C MET A 244 6.83 -7.08 -8.26
N PRO A 245 6.86 -7.11 -6.91
CA PRO A 245 6.09 -6.15 -6.10
C PRO A 245 6.53 -4.70 -6.30
N ILE A 246 7.85 -4.46 -6.44
CA ILE A 246 8.40 -3.13 -6.66
C ILE A 246 7.90 -2.57 -7.99
N ALA A 247 7.99 -3.35 -9.08
CA ALA A 247 7.49 -2.96 -10.39
C ALA A 247 6.00 -2.57 -10.35
N LYS A 248 5.17 -3.36 -9.67
CA LYS A 248 3.73 -3.06 -9.50
C LYS A 248 3.47 -1.79 -8.69
N GLY A 249 4.29 -1.54 -7.66
CA GLY A 249 4.17 -0.36 -6.80
C GLY A 249 4.62 0.94 -7.48
N LEU A 250 5.57 0.87 -8.42
CA LEU A 250 6.13 2.07 -9.08
C LEU A 250 5.09 2.86 -9.86
N GLY A 251 4.17 2.20 -10.57
CA GLY A 251 3.10 2.88 -11.29
C GLY A 251 2.23 3.75 -10.38
N ILE A 252 2.00 3.30 -9.15
CA ILE A 252 1.25 4.07 -8.14
C ILE A 252 2.09 5.25 -7.64
N LEU A 253 3.39 5.04 -7.36
CA LEU A 253 4.29 6.08 -6.84
C LEU A 253 4.52 7.21 -7.84
N ILE A 254 4.56 6.92 -9.15
CA ILE A 254 4.78 7.93 -10.19
C ILE A 254 3.50 8.72 -10.47
N ALA A 255 2.34 8.08 -10.41
CA ALA A 255 1.04 8.71 -10.68
C ALA A 255 0.49 9.52 -9.49
N ALA A 256 0.84 9.13 -8.26
CA ALA A 256 0.37 9.82 -7.06
C ALA A 256 1.14 11.15 -6.85
N PRO A 257 0.48 12.22 -6.39
CA PRO A 257 1.17 13.38 -5.84
C PRO A 257 2.09 12.94 -4.69
N LEU A 258 3.41 13.16 -4.79
CA LEU A 258 4.36 12.74 -3.75
C LEU A 258 4.07 13.42 -2.41
N ALA A 259 3.53 14.64 -2.43
CA ALA A 259 2.98 15.30 -1.25
C ALA A 259 1.88 14.48 -0.52
N LEU A 260 1.16 13.57 -1.19
CA LEU A 260 0.17 12.68 -0.56
C LEU A 260 0.79 11.33 -0.13
N ALA A 261 1.79 10.84 -0.87
CA ALA A 261 2.55 9.65 -0.47
C ALA A 261 3.41 9.90 0.79
N PHE A 262 3.84 11.16 1.01
CA PHE A 262 4.76 11.56 2.07
C PHE A 262 4.21 12.61 3.06
N GLY A 263 3.06 13.26 2.77
CA GLY A 263 2.48 14.33 3.59
C GLY A 263 1.74 13.89 4.86
N ILE A 264 1.67 12.58 5.12
CA ILE A 264 1.45 12.06 6.46
C ILE A 264 2.79 11.54 6.91
N VAL A 265 3.40 12.20 7.89
CA VAL A 265 4.63 11.81 8.58
C VAL A 265 4.73 10.27 8.69
N GLY A 266 5.52 9.63 7.81
CA GLY A 266 6.02 8.25 7.94
C GLY A 266 5.22 7.05 7.39
N GLY A 267 4.10 7.21 6.66
CA GLY A 267 3.15 6.08 6.54
C GLY A 267 3.20 5.12 5.32
N VAL A 268 3.26 5.61 4.09
CA VAL A 268 2.54 4.90 2.99
C VAL A 268 3.43 4.03 2.07
N VAL A 269 4.76 4.14 2.12
CA VAL A 269 5.65 3.24 1.33
C VAL A 269 5.73 1.81 1.92
N PHE A 270 5.18 1.57 3.11
CA PHE A 270 5.35 0.31 3.84
C PHE A 270 4.61 -0.92 3.26
N ALA A 271 3.58 -0.74 2.43
CA ALA A 271 2.76 -1.87 1.97
C ALA A 271 3.52 -2.81 1.01
N ALA A 272 4.34 -2.29 0.10
CA ALA A 272 5.10 -3.12 -0.85
C ALA A 272 6.33 -3.79 -0.20
N GLY A 273 6.96 -3.13 0.78
CA GLY A 273 8.19 -3.63 1.43
C GLY A 273 7.98 -4.66 2.55
N SER A 274 6.78 -4.73 3.14
CA SER A 274 6.51 -5.61 4.30
C SER A 274 6.41 -7.11 3.95
N ILE A 275 6.24 -7.46 2.67
CA ILE A 275 6.20 -8.85 2.18
C ILE A 275 7.58 -9.53 2.30
N LEU A 276 8.68 -8.78 2.17
CA LEU A 276 10.03 -9.35 2.13
C LEU A 276 10.58 -9.76 3.51
N TYR A 277 10.16 -9.12 4.61
CA TYR A 277 10.68 -9.46 5.94
C TYR A 277 10.19 -10.84 6.42
N GLY A 278 9.10 -11.37 5.84
CA GLY A 278 8.59 -12.71 6.12
C GLY A 278 9.37 -13.85 5.45
N ALA A 279 9.96 -13.63 4.28
CA ALA A 279 10.64 -14.69 3.53
C ALA A 279 12.05 -15.02 4.07
N GLY A 280 12.73 -14.06 4.70
CA GLY A 280 14.09 -14.26 5.25
C GLY A 280 14.15 -15.15 6.50
N LYS A 281 13.08 -15.28 7.28
CA LYS A 281 13.08 -16.10 8.51
C LYS A 281 12.79 -17.59 8.30
N VAL A 282 12.25 -17.98 7.15
CA VAL A 282 11.96 -19.41 6.88
C VAL A 282 13.22 -20.17 6.43
N VAL A 283 14.17 -19.51 5.77
CA VAL A 283 15.41 -20.15 5.30
C VAL A 283 16.46 -20.26 6.42
N VAL A 284 16.48 -19.36 7.39
CA VAL A 284 17.39 -19.45 8.56
C VAL A 284 16.89 -20.47 9.60
N GLY A 285 15.58 -20.73 9.64
CA GLY A 285 14.96 -21.69 10.57
C GLY A 285 15.19 -23.17 10.25
N LEU A 286 15.42 -23.54 8.99
CA LEU A 286 15.65 -24.94 8.58
C LEU A 286 17.13 -25.34 8.60
N GLY A 287 18.07 -24.39 8.55
CA GLY A 287 19.50 -24.68 8.65
C GLY A 287 19.95 -25.08 10.06
N THR A 288 19.32 -24.54 11.10
CA THR A 288 19.76 -24.76 12.50
C THR A 288 19.21 -26.06 13.10
N LEU A 289 18.20 -26.68 12.50
CA LEU A 289 17.62 -27.96 12.95
C LEU A 289 18.26 -29.19 12.30
N LEU A 290 19.00 -29.04 11.19
CA LEU A 290 19.69 -30.15 10.51
C LEU A 290 21.18 -30.25 10.81
N THR A 291 21.81 -29.25 11.42
CA THR A 291 23.22 -29.29 11.86
C THR A 291 23.41 -29.37 13.38
N GLY A 292 22.33 -29.47 14.15
CA GLY A 292 22.33 -29.48 15.62
C GLY A 292 22.27 -30.87 16.27
N GLY A 293 23.28 -31.71 16.05
CA GLY A 293 23.76 -32.65 17.07
C GLY A 293 22.98 -33.96 17.31
N TRP A 294 23.16 -34.95 16.44
CA TRP A 294 23.13 -36.36 16.84
C TRP A 294 24.57 -36.87 16.77
N PHE A 295 25.25 -36.95 17.92
CA PHE A 295 26.38 -37.84 18.24
C PHE A 295 27.02 -37.38 19.57
N ARG A 296 26.73 -38.10 20.67
CA ARG A 296 27.74 -38.53 21.65
C ARG A 296 27.11 -39.34 22.80
N GLY A 297 27.69 -40.54 23.01
CA GLY A 297 28.01 -41.15 24.31
C GLY A 297 26.84 -41.59 25.16
#